data_AF-A0A954FTN1-F1
#
_entry.id   AF-A0A954FTN1-F1
#
_cell.length_a   1.000
_cell.length_b   1.000
_cell.length_c   1.000
_cell.angle_alpha   90.00
_cell.angle_beta   90.00
_cell.angle_gamma   90.00
#
_symmetry.space_group_name_H-M   'P 1'
#
loop_
_entity.id
_entity.type
_entity.pdbx_description
1 polymer ?
#
loop_
_entity_poly.entity_id
_entity_poly.type
_entity_poly.pdbx_seq_one_letter_code
_entity_poly.pdbx_strand_id
1 'polypeptide(L)'
;MEQPPLNRRDFNKLTVAAVSGALSTSQRSNADENPARRKQPYNIVMVMADQEAYHLNQAAGYELPSRAELSRRGTTFENHYIAAAMCTPSRGALFSGHPPQINGVFDQMELGYVPSLNKDKPSMGTVMKALGYTTAYFGKFELLLDIIYPKDTINYTTALAEYGFDTFAPDGDKIGAPNQGYDTDNYTVIEGTRWLRTNAQRLNREGKPWFLLTSMVSPHDIMYADGNLPGEKVQVSQVGAELTHPPQNSLYQYPWRFPLSPSRLQPVKSPNRPDAQLQYLEGWSYWLGTIPADRTEMWRIFYNYYLNLIRDNDRMLQSLL
;
A
#
# COMPACT_ATOMS: atom_id res chain seq x y z
N MET A 1 16.34 6.65 -30.31
CA MET A 1 14.92 6.84 -30.69
C MET A 1 14.10 6.41 -29.49
N GLU A 2 13.67 7.35 -28.66
CA GLU A 2 12.73 7.04 -27.56
C GLU A 2 11.39 6.65 -28.18
N GLN A 3 10.85 5.50 -27.78
CA GLN A 3 9.50 5.13 -28.17
C GLN A 3 8.50 6.07 -27.47
N PRO A 4 7.43 6.49 -28.17
CA PRO A 4 6.42 7.34 -27.56
C PRO A 4 5.75 6.62 -26.37
N PRO A 5 5.33 7.35 -25.32
CA PRO A 5 4.70 6.76 -24.16
C PRO A 5 3.39 6.05 -24.54
N LEU A 6 3.23 4.82 -24.05
CA LEU A 6 2.02 4.01 -24.23
C LEU A 6 0.83 4.66 -23.51
N ASN A 7 -0.24 4.98 -24.25
CA ASN A 7 -1.47 5.47 -23.63
C ASN A 7 -2.29 4.31 -23.02
N ARG A 8 -3.23 4.62 -22.11
CA ARG A 8 -4.09 3.65 -21.42
C ARG A 8 -4.81 2.68 -22.36
N ARG A 9 -5.29 3.18 -23.51
CA ARG A 9 -6.05 2.36 -24.47
C ARG A 9 -5.15 1.33 -25.15
N ASP A 10 -3.91 1.70 -25.46
CA ASP A 10 -2.96 0.79 -26.09
C ASP A 10 -2.38 -0.20 -25.09
N PHE A 11 -2.14 0.21 -23.84
CA PHE A 11 -1.82 -0.71 -22.75
C PHE A 11 -2.94 -1.74 -22.54
N ASN A 12 -4.20 -1.30 -22.41
CA ASN A 12 -5.32 -2.21 -22.21
C ASN A 12 -5.46 -3.23 -23.35
N LYS A 13 -5.17 -2.84 -24.61
CA LYS A 13 -5.15 -3.80 -25.74
C LYS A 13 -4.05 -4.85 -25.57
N LEU A 14 -2.86 -4.47 -25.12
CA LEU A 14 -1.75 -5.38 -24.85
C LEU A 14 -2.08 -6.35 -23.70
N THR A 15 -2.68 -5.86 -22.61
CA THR A 15 -3.08 -6.67 -21.46
C THR A 15 -4.24 -7.61 -21.81
N VAL A 16 -5.26 -7.12 -22.52
CA VAL A 16 -6.40 -7.95 -22.95
C VAL A 16 -5.95 -9.01 -23.95
N ALA A 17 -4.99 -8.73 -24.84
CA ALA A 17 -4.43 -9.74 -25.74
C ALA A 17 -3.68 -10.84 -24.95
N ALA A 18 -2.94 -10.49 -23.90
CA ALA A 18 -2.25 -11.44 -23.03
C ALA A 18 -3.22 -12.30 -22.20
N VAL A 19 -4.32 -11.72 -21.72
CA VAL A 19 -5.35 -12.41 -20.90
C VAL A 19 -6.31 -13.23 -21.77
N SER A 20 -6.73 -12.74 -22.94
CA SER A 20 -7.65 -13.44 -23.84
C SER A 20 -7.02 -14.68 -24.48
N GLY A 21 -5.70 -14.65 -24.73
CA GLY A 21 -4.96 -15.83 -25.18
C GLY A 21 -4.90 -16.97 -24.15
N ALA A 22 -5.18 -16.68 -22.88
CA ALA A 22 -5.28 -17.68 -21.81
C ALA A 22 -6.70 -18.25 -21.62
N LEU A 23 -7.74 -17.61 -22.17
CA LEU A 23 -9.15 -17.90 -21.89
C LEU A 23 -9.97 -18.41 -23.09
N SER A 24 -9.42 -18.49 -24.31
CA SER A 24 -10.18 -18.99 -25.46
C SER A 24 -10.19 -20.52 -25.54
N THR A 25 -11.21 -21.16 -24.99
CA THR A 25 -11.65 -22.49 -25.38
C THR A 25 -12.79 -22.39 -26.39
N SER A 26 -12.47 -22.42 -27.69
CA SER A 26 -13.45 -22.84 -28.70
C SER A 26 -12.81 -23.37 -29.97
N GLN A 27 -13.18 -24.61 -30.27
CA GLN A 27 -12.88 -25.47 -31.42
C GLN A 27 -12.57 -24.75 -32.75
N ARG A 28 -11.34 -24.94 -33.24
CA ARG A 28 -11.07 -25.01 -34.69
C ARG A 28 -10.21 -26.23 -34.97
N SER A 29 -10.59 -26.92 -36.04
CA SER A 29 -10.10 -28.22 -36.49
C SER A 29 -8.64 -28.18 -36.97
N ASN A 30 -7.91 -29.23 -36.61
CA ASN A 30 -6.55 -29.63 -36.99
C ASN A 30 -6.01 -29.10 -38.34
N ALA A 31 -4.96 -28.29 -38.25
CA ALA A 31 -3.79 -28.35 -39.13
C ALA A 31 -2.60 -27.67 -38.41
N ASP A 32 -1.56 -28.45 -38.11
CA ASP A 32 -0.22 -28.03 -37.66
C ASP A 32 -0.12 -26.96 -36.56
N GLU A 33 -0.45 -27.33 -35.32
CA GLU A 33 0.14 -26.68 -34.14
C GLU A 33 1.28 -27.53 -33.60
N ASN A 34 2.51 -27.14 -33.94
CA ASN A 34 3.70 -27.45 -33.17
C ASN A 34 3.37 -27.23 -31.68
N PRO A 35 3.58 -28.18 -30.75
CA PRO A 35 3.22 -28.04 -29.34
C PRO A 35 4.17 -27.05 -28.66
N ALA A 36 4.04 -25.78 -29.03
CA ALA A 36 4.64 -24.67 -28.33
C ALA A 36 3.95 -24.60 -26.97
N ARG A 37 4.60 -25.22 -25.97
CA ARG A 37 4.41 -25.06 -24.52
C ARG A 37 3.23 -24.15 -24.19
N ARG A 38 2.12 -24.70 -23.67
CA ARG A 38 1.20 -23.92 -22.84
C ARG A 38 2.09 -23.15 -21.86
N LYS A 39 2.25 -21.84 -22.07
CA LYS A 39 3.18 -21.04 -21.27
C LYS A 39 2.65 -21.14 -19.85
N GLN A 40 3.48 -21.68 -18.96
CA GLN A 40 3.18 -21.71 -17.53
C GLN A 40 2.73 -20.29 -17.11
N PRO A 41 1.59 -20.14 -16.42
CA PRO A 41 1.13 -18.85 -15.95
C PRO A 41 2.24 -18.15 -15.16
N TYR A 42 2.32 -16.82 -15.31
CA TYR A 42 3.31 -16.04 -14.57
C TYR A 42 3.03 -16.10 -13.08
N ASN A 43 4.09 -16.22 -12.30
CA ASN A 43 4.02 -15.93 -10.88
C ASN A 43 3.89 -14.43 -10.65
N ILE A 44 3.17 -14.02 -9.60
CA ILE A 44 2.88 -12.62 -9.35
C ILE A 44 3.34 -12.26 -7.94
N VAL A 45 4.12 -11.18 -7.83
CA VAL A 45 4.42 -10.50 -6.57
C VAL A 45 3.78 -9.12 -6.65
N MET A 46 2.93 -8.81 -5.68
CA MET A 46 2.35 -7.49 -5.49
C MET A 46 2.91 -6.90 -4.20
N VAL A 47 3.46 -5.69 -4.29
CA VAL A 47 3.92 -4.94 -3.13
C VAL A 47 3.07 -3.69 -3.01
N MET A 48 2.62 -3.40 -1.80
CA MET A 48 1.82 -2.22 -1.47
C MET A 48 2.43 -1.50 -0.28
N ALA A 49 2.47 -0.17 -0.35
CA ALA A 49 2.84 0.72 0.75
C ALA A 49 1.63 1.60 1.08
N ASP A 50 1.36 1.81 2.36
CA ASP A 50 0.21 2.59 2.81
C ASP A 50 0.58 4.08 2.93
N GLN A 51 -0.30 4.97 2.49
CA GLN A 51 -0.13 6.43 2.61
C GLN A 51 1.11 7.02 1.90
N GLU A 52 1.65 6.36 0.87
CA GLU A 52 2.71 6.92 0.03
C GLU A 52 2.14 7.83 -1.06
N ALA A 53 2.59 9.09 -1.08
CA ALA A 53 2.25 10.05 -2.11
C ALA A 53 3.16 9.87 -3.32
N TYR A 54 2.58 9.86 -4.52
CA TYR A 54 3.36 9.74 -5.76
C TYR A 54 4.29 10.95 -5.99
N HIS A 55 3.82 12.15 -5.65
CA HIS A 55 4.61 13.38 -5.79
C HIS A 55 5.21 13.78 -4.45
N LEU A 56 6.54 13.63 -4.35
CA LEU A 56 7.32 14.07 -3.19
C LEU A 56 7.99 15.42 -3.50
N ASN A 57 8.07 16.30 -2.49
CA ASN A 57 9.04 17.40 -2.48
C ASN A 57 10.44 16.79 -2.36
N GLN A 58 11.04 16.46 -3.51
CA GLN A 58 12.32 15.75 -3.54
C GLN A 58 13.42 16.60 -2.91
N ALA A 59 14.17 15.98 -2.00
CA ALA A 59 15.40 16.54 -1.50
C ALA A 59 16.55 16.25 -2.46
N ALA A 60 17.56 17.13 -2.47
CA ALA A 60 18.76 16.88 -3.25
C ALA A 60 19.44 15.57 -2.79
N GLY A 61 19.75 14.67 -3.73
CA GLY A 61 20.37 13.37 -3.46
C GLY A 61 19.44 12.34 -2.80
N TYR A 62 18.12 12.58 -2.79
CA TYR A 62 17.15 11.60 -2.30
C TYR A 62 16.91 10.52 -3.37
N GLU A 63 17.29 9.29 -3.05
CA GLU A 63 17.22 8.15 -3.97
C GLU A 63 16.43 7.00 -3.35
N LEU A 64 15.68 6.30 -4.21
CA LEU A 64 14.91 5.10 -3.89
C LEU A 64 15.34 3.99 -4.87
N PRO A 65 16.53 3.38 -4.67
CA PRO A 65 17.13 2.46 -5.63
C PRO A 65 16.25 1.26 -5.98
N SER A 66 15.49 0.69 -5.03
CA SER A 66 14.64 -0.48 -5.31
C SER A 66 13.46 -0.10 -6.20
N ARG A 67 12.78 1.02 -5.92
CA ARG A 67 11.74 1.59 -6.79
C ARG A 67 12.28 2.01 -8.16
N ALA A 68 13.48 2.59 -8.20
CA ALA A 68 14.15 2.96 -9.45
C ALA A 68 14.47 1.72 -10.30
N GLU A 69 14.92 0.63 -9.68
CA GLU A 69 15.14 -0.64 -10.37
C GLU A 69 13.83 -1.19 -10.96
N LEU A 70 12.75 -1.23 -10.18
CA LEU A 70 11.43 -1.65 -10.66
C LEU A 70 10.95 -0.80 -11.84
N SER A 71 11.09 0.52 -11.73
CA SER A 71 10.71 1.46 -12.79
C SER A 71 11.50 1.21 -14.07
N ARG A 72 12.82 0.98 -13.97
CA ARG A 72 13.70 0.70 -15.12
C ARG A 72 13.38 -0.64 -15.79
N ARG A 73 12.88 -1.62 -15.04
CA ARG A 73 12.57 -2.98 -15.54
C ARG A 73 11.10 -3.17 -15.91
N GLY A 74 10.25 -2.19 -15.63
CA GLY A 74 8.80 -2.31 -15.70
C GLY A 74 8.12 -1.21 -16.51
N THR A 75 6.85 -0.98 -16.21
CA THR A 75 6.04 0.10 -16.79
C THR A 75 5.48 0.94 -15.65
N THR A 76 5.73 2.24 -15.70
CA THR A 76 5.25 3.20 -14.69
C THR A 76 4.01 3.92 -15.21
N PHE A 77 2.96 3.97 -14.38
CA PHE A 77 1.77 4.77 -14.62
C PHE A 77 1.87 6.09 -13.84
N GLU A 78 2.13 7.19 -14.52
CA GLU A 78 2.32 8.49 -13.88
C GLU A 78 1.00 9.17 -13.49
N ASN A 79 -0.11 8.77 -14.13
CA ASN A 79 -1.45 9.30 -13.88
C ASN A 79 -2.35 8.20 -13.30
N HIS A 80 -2.14 7.89 -12.03
CA HIS A 80 -2.93 6.92 -11.27
C HIS A 80 -3.65 7.62 -10.10
N TYR A 81 -4.84 7.13 -9.77
CA TYR A 81 -5.67 7.70 -8.71
C TYR A 81 -6.32 6.58 -7.92
N ILE A 82 -6.31 6.73 -6.60
CA ILE A 82 -7.05 5.87 -5.68
C ILE A 82 -8.54 6.18 -5.76
N ALA A 83 -9.38 5.17 -5.53
CA ALA A 83 -10.84 5.34 -5.54
C ALA A 83 -11.37 6.08 -4.30
N ALA A 84 -10.60 6.05 -3.19
CA ALA A 84 -10.90 6.75 -1.95
C ALA A 84 -9.60 7.13 -1.24
N ALA A 85 -9.56 8.30 -0.60
CA ALA A 85 -8.40 8.81 0.13
C ALA A 85 -8.44 8.43 1.63
N MET A 86 -8.73 7.15 1.91
CA MET A 86 -8.77 6.52 3.24
C MET A 86 -8.42 5.02 3.07
N CYS A 87 -7.76 4.42 4.06
CA CYS A 87 -7.14 3.09 3.95
C CYS A 87 -8.16 1.98 3.63
N THR A 88 -9.10 1.75 4.55
CA THR A 88 -10.17 0.75 4.42
C THR A 88 -10.96 0.85 3.08
N PRO A 89 -11.54 2.00 2.67
CA PRO A 89 -12.29 2.09 1.41
C PRO A 89 -11.40 2.01 0.16
N SER A 90 -10.16 2.50 0.20
CA SER A 90 -9.20 2.35 -0.90
C SER A 90 -8.87 0.89 -1.16
N ARG A 91 -8.59 0.14 -0.08
CA ARG A 91 -8.39 -1.31 -0.11
C ARG A 91 -9.65 -2.02 -0.59
N GLY A 92 -10.83 -1.66 -0.09
CA GLY A 92 -12.09 -2.24 -0.52
C GLY A 92 -12.26 -2.14 -2.03
N ALA A 93 -11.91 -0.99 -2.62
CA ALA A 93 -11.95 -0.79 -4.05
C ALA A 93 -10.91 -1.60 -4.82
N LEU A 94 -9.67 -1.65 -4.33
CA LEU A 94 -8.59 -2.42 -4.94
C LEU A 94 -8.89 -3.93 -4.95
N PHE A 95 -9.40 -4.47 -3.84
CA PHE A 95 -9.63 -5.92 -3.69
C PHE A 95 -10.93 -6.38 -4.35
N SER A 96 -11.97 -5.57 -4.39
CA SER A 96 -13.24 -5.94 -5.03
C SER A 96 -13.35 -5.54 -6.50
N GLY A 97 -12.49 -4.63 -6.97
CA GLY A 97 -12.63 -3.99 -8.28
C GLY A 97 -13.82 -3.03 -8.40
N HIS A 98 -14.50 -2.72 -7.29
CA HIS A 98 -15.71 -1.88 -7.26
C HIS A 98 -15.52 -0.69 -6.31
N PRO A 99 -16.03 0.50 -6.64
CA PRO A 99 -15.86 1.66 -5.76
C PRO A 99 -16.64 1.49 -4.44
N PRO A 100 -16.31 2.28 -3.40
CA PRO A 100 -16.92 2.19 -2.07
C PRO A 100 -18.46 2.15 -2.05
N GLN A 101 -19.11 2.90 -2.95
CA GLN A 101 -20.56 2.98 -3.07
C GLN A 101 -21.21 1.65 -3.50
N ILE A 102 -20.43 0.74 -4.10
CA ILE A 102 -20.90 -0.56 -4.60
C ILE A 102 -20.42 -1.71 -3.70
N ASN A 103 -19.21 -1.61 -3.16
CA ASN A 103 -18.65 -2.65 -2.29
C ASN A 103 -19.13 -2.55 -0.83
N GLY A 104 -19.62 -1.37 -0.40
CA GLY A 104 -20.16 -1.14 0.95
C GLY A 104 -19.13 -0.78 2.02
N VAL A 105 -17.85 -0.70 1.66
CA VAL A 105 -16.72 -0.32 2.51
C VAL A 105 -16.43 1.16 2.26
N PHE A 106 -17.14 2.04 2.96
CA PHE A 106 -17.18 3.49 2.66
C PHE A 106 -16.44 4.40 3.64
N ASP A 107 -16.02 3.88 4.78
CA ASP A 107 -15.20 4.62 5.76
C ASP A 107 -14.22 3.63 6.44
N GLN A 108 -13.51 4.11 7.46
CA GLN A 108 -12.54 3.40 8.27
C GLN A 108 -13.21 2.33 9.14
N MET A 109 -12.75 1.08 9.07
CA MET A 109 -13.42 -0.03 9.76
C MET A 109 -13.28 -0.04 11.27
N GLU A 110 -12.25 0.59 11.80
CA GLU A 110 -12.01 0.78 13.22
C GLU A 110 -13.09 1.64 13.89
N LEU A 111 -13.91 2.37 13.13
CA LEU A 111 -15.08 3.09 13.64
C LEU A 111 -16.25 2.15 13.99
N GLY A 112 -16.18 0.87 13.64
CA GLY A 112 -17.10 -0.19 14.08
C GLY A 112 -18.45 -0.25 13.37
N TYR A 113 -18.81 0.76 12.55
CA TYR A 113 -20.06 0.76 11.78
C TYR A 113 -19.86 0.34 10.31
N VAL A 114 -18.62 0.24 9.84
CA VAL A 114 -18.29 -0.21 8.49
C VAL A 114 -18.16 -1.74 8.49
N PRO A 115 -18.83 -2.45 7.58
CA PRO A 115 -18.76 -3.90 7.52
C PRO A 115 -17.42 -4.38 6.95
N SER A 116 -17.07 -5.64 7.22
CA SER A 116 -16.05 -6.36 6.44
C SER A 116 -16.39 -6.33 4.94
N LEU A 117 -15.36 -6.46 4.09
CA LEU A 117 -15.61 -6.65 2.66
C LEU A 117 -16.47 -7.89 2.45
N ASN A 118 -17.51 -7.79 1.61
CA ASN A 118 -18.45 -8.90 1.43
C ASN A 118 -17.74 -10.13 0.84
N LYS A 119 -17.63 -11.19 1.64
CA LYS A 119 -16.96 -12.46 1.29
C LYS A 119 -17.70 -13.30 0.25
N ASP A 120 -18.99 -13.05 0.02
CA ASP A 120 -19.78 -13.75 -1.00
C ASP A 120 -19.58 -13.15 -2.40
N LYS A 121 -18.87 -12.01 -2.50
CA LYS A 121 -18.50 -11.39 -3.76
C LYS A 121 -17.05 -11.74 -4.14
N PRO A 122 -16.72 -11.84 -5.43
CA PRO A 122 -15.35 -12.03 -5.86
C PRO A 122 -14.42 -10.93 -5.35
N SER A 123 -13.34 -11.34 -4.69
CA SER A 123 -12.18 -10.51 -4.36
C SER A 123 -10.98 -10.91 -5.22
N MET A 124 -9.96 -10.04 -5.28
CA MET A 124 -8.68 -10.30 -5.94
C MET A 124 -8.11 -11.69 -5.57
N GLY A 125 -8.07 -12.03 -4.27
CA GLY A 125 -7.56 -13.32 -3.81
C GLY A 125 -8.42 -14.49 -4.30
N THR A 126 -9.76 -14.40 -4.18
CA THR A 126 -10.66 -15.48 -4.66
C THR A 126 -10.57 -15.69 -6.16
N VAL A 127 -10.39 -14.62 -6.95
CA VAL A 127 -10.17 -14.69 -8.40
C VAL A 127 -8.84 -15.37 -8.71
N MET A 128 -7.75 -14.98 -8.04
CA MET A 128 -6.44 -15.63 -8.20
C MET A 128 -6.51 -17.12 -7.87
N LYS A 129 -7.17 -17.48 -6.77
CA LYS A 129 -7.37 -18.87 -6.36
C LYS A 129 -8.18 -19.67 -7.39
N ALA A 130 -9.26 -19.07 -7.94
CA ALA A 130 -10.05 -19.68 -9.00
C ALA A 130 -9.25 -19.92 -10.30
N LEU A 131 -8.23 -19.09 -10.57
CA LEU A 131 -7.28 -19.27 -11.67
C LEU A 131 -6.18 -20.31 -11.38
N GLY A 132 -6.22 -20.98 -10.23
CA GLY A 132 -5.29 -22.06 -9.85
C GLY A 132 -4.02 -21.59 -9.15
N TYR A 133 -3.95 -20.33 -8.71
CA TYR A 133 -2.80 -19.82 -7.96
C TYR A 133 -2.81 -20.32 -6.52
N THR A 134 -1.64 -20.69 -6.01
CA THR A 134 -1.41 -20.72 -4.56
C THR A 134 -1.10 -19.31 -4.07
N THR A 135 -1.77 -18.88 -3.01
CA THR A 135 -1.85 -17.45 -2.63
C THR A 135 -1.30 -17.20 -1.24
N ALA A 136 -0.55 -16.09 -1.08
CA ALA A 136 -0.03 -15.67 0.22
C ALA A 136 -0.15 -14.15 0.39
N TYR A 137 -0.41 -13.73 1.63
CA TYR A 137 -0.60 -12.34 2.02
C TYR A 137 0.17 -12.05 3.30
N PHE A 138 0.99 -10.99 3.31
CA PHE A 138 1.66 -10.53 4.52
C PHE A 138 1.45 -9.04 4.74
N GLY A 139 1.22 -8.66 6.00
CA GLY A 139 1.05 -7.27 6.42
C GLY A 139 -0.42 -6.83 6.48
N LYS A 140 -0.63 -5.53 6.25
CA LYS A 140 -1.90 -4.84 6.47
C LYS A 140 -3.00 -5.27 5.49
N PHE A 141 -4.12 -5.81 5.95
CA PHE A 141 -5.28 -6.20 5.15
C PHE A 141 -6.44 -5.21 5.31
N GLU A 142 -6.90 -4.96 6.54
CA GLU A 142 -7.87 -3.93 6.90
C GLU A 142 -9.20 -4.04 6.10
N LEU A 143 -9.66 -5.28 5.89
CA LEU A 143 -10.90 -5.61 5.17
C LEU A 143 -11.74 -6.71 5.86
N LEU A 144 -11.32 -7.17 7.05
CA LEU A 144 -12.06 -8.13 7.88
C LEU A 144 -12.13 -7.65 9.33
N LEU A 145 -13.31 -7.18 9.75
CA LEU A 145 -13.56 -6.61 11.08
C LEU A 145 -13.17 -7.56 12.22
N ASP A 146 -13.40 -8.86 12.04
CA ASP A 146 -13.17 -9.87 13.08
C ASP A 146 -11.70 -10.04 13.48
N ILE A 147 -10.77 -9.56 12.64
CA ILE A 147 -9.33 -9.72 12.85
C ILE A 147 -8.56 -8.41 13.02
N ILE A 148 -9.23 -7.24 12.95
CA ILE A 148 -8.62 -5.92 13.20
C ILE A 148 -7.89 -5.91 14.54
N TYR A 149 -8.59 -6.39 15.58
CA TYR A 149 -8.02 -6.54 16.91
C TYR A 149 -7.60 -7.99 17.12
N PRO A 150 -6.32 -8.23 17.50
CA PRO A 150 -5.82 -9.56 17.75
C PRO A 150 -6.66 -10.35 18.78
N LYS A 151 -6.90 -11.62 18.48
CA LYS A 151 -7.66 -12.56 19.33
C LYS A 151 -6.92 -13.90 19.38
N ASP A 152 -6.67 -14.42 20.57
CA ASP A 152 -5.98 -15.71 20.77
C ASP A 152 -6.72 -16.92 20.17
N THR A 153 -8.02 -16.75 19.87
CA THR A 153 -8.87 -17.79 19.29
C THR A 153 -8.77 -17.90 17.78
N ILE A 154 -8.06 -16.98 17.11
CA ILE A 154 -7.96 -16.93 15.65
C ILE A 154 -6.64 -17.54 15.19
N ASN A 155 -6.72 -18.50 14.27
CA ASN A 155 -5.55 -18.94 13.52
C ASN A 155 -5.27 -17.95 12.38
N TYR A 156 -4.42 -16.97 12.66
CA TYR A 156 -4.07 -15.94 11.70
C TYR A 156 -3.44 -16.48 10.42
N THR A 157 -2.71 -17.58 10.47
CA THR A 157 -2.06 -18.15 9.26
C THR A 157 -3.05 -18.46 8.13
N THR A 158 -4.33 -18.67 8.45
CA THR A 158 -5.39 -18.98 7.48
C THR A 158 -6.58 -18.03 7.55
N ALA A 159 -6.48 -16.92 8.30
CA ALA A 159 -7.63 -16.04 8.57
C ALA A 159 -8.20 -15.37 7.30
N LEU A 160 -7.40 -15.26 6.24
CA LEU A 160 -7.83 -14.70 4.95
C LEU A 160 -8.23 -15.75 3.91
N ALA A 161 -8.46 -17.01 4.32
CA ALA A 161 -8.85 -18.07 3.40
C ALA A 161 -10.16 -17.78 2.66
N GLU A 162 -11.15 -17.17 3.32
CA GLU A 162 -12.42 -16.75 2.71
C GLU A 162 -12.24 -15.64 1.67
N TYR A 163 -11.16 -14.85 1.77
CA TYR A 163 -10.78 -13.84 0.77
C TYR A 163 -9.82 -14.40 -0.30
N GLY A 164 -9.57 -15.71 -0.28
CA GLY A 164 -8.78 -16.41 -1.27
C GLY A 164 -7.27 -16.30 -1.08
N PHE A 165 -6.80 -16.13 0.17
CA PHE A 165 -5.38 -16.22 0.52
C PHE A 165 -5.11 -17.48 1.38
N ASP A 166 -4.30 -18.40 0.86
CA ASP A 166 -3.99 -19.68 1.52
C ASP A 166 -3.05 -19.53 2.71
N THR A 167 -2.26 -18.45 2.74
CA THR A 167 -1.36 -18.09 3.83
C THR A 167 -1.54 -16.62 4.17
N PHE A 168 -1.68 -16.31 5.45
CA PHE A 168 -1.70 -14.94 5.99
C PHE A 168 -0.66 -14.75 7.09
N ALA A 169 -0.43 -13.50 7.49
CA ALA A 169 0.53 -13.07 8.49
C ALA A 169 0.17 -13.62 9.87
N PRO A 170 1.04 -14.42 10.52
CA PRO A 170 0.71 -15.07 11.80
C PRO A 170 0.62 -14.07 12.97
N ASP A 171 1.20 -12.88 12.82
CA ASP A 171 1.13 -11.76 13.75
C ASP A 171 -0.11 -10.87 13.52
N GLY A 172 -1.05 -11.34 12.69
CA GLY A 172 -2.35 -10.73 12.47
C GLY A 172 -2.33 -9.44 11.67
N ASP A 173 -3.53 -8.85 11.54
CA ASP A 173 -3.74 -7.64 10.75
C ASP A 173 -3.06 -6.42 11.38
N LYS A 174 -2.85 -5.38 10.57
CA LYS A 174 -2.25 -4.10 10.96
C LYS A 174 -3.27 -2.99 10.74
N ILE A 175 -3.47 -2.15 11.73
CA ILE A 175 -4.45 -1.04 11.67
C ILE A 175 -3.80 0.29 11.33
N GLY A 176 -2.46 0.34 11.22
CA GLY A 176 -1.72 1.58 11.14
C GLY A 176 -1.75 2.34 12.47
N ALA A 177 -1.51 1.66 13.58
CA ALA A 177 -1.32 2.29 14.89
C ALA A 177 -0.01 3.11 14.94
N PRO A 178 0.18 4.02 15.92
CA PRO A 178 1.43 4.77 16.05
C PRO A 178 2.66 3.86 16.06
N ASN A 179 3.66 4.17 15.24
CA ASN A 179 4.90 3.40 15.02
C ASN A 179 4.73 1.97 14.49
N GLN A 180 3.52 1.54 14.11
CA GLN A 180 3.30 0.16 13.69
C GLN A 180 4.07 -0.20 12.42
N GLY A 181 4.25 0.75 11.49
CA GLY A 181 5.09 0.52 10.32
C GLY A 181 6.55 0.28 10.67
N TYR A 182 7.12 1.16 11.49
CA TYR A 182 8.47 1.01 12.02
C TYR A 182 8.69 -0.34 12.73
N ASP A 183 7.72 -0.79 13.52
CA ASP A 183 7.84 -2.02 14.31
C ASP A 183 7.63 -3.30 13.50
N THR A 184 6.78 -3.28 12.47
CA THR A 184 6.26 -4.51 11.84
C THR A 184 6.59 -4.69 10.35
N ASP A 185 6.99 -3.65 9.62
CA ASP A 185 7.20 -3.79 8.17
C ASP A 185 8.39 -4.69 7.83
N ASN A 186 9.47 -4.61 8.62
CA ASN A 186 10.62 -5.49 8.40
C ASN A 186 10.22 -6.97 8.56
N TYR A 187 9.38 -7.28 9.55
CA TYR A 187 8.83 -8.62 9.73
C TYR A 187 7.94 -9.02 8.54
N THR A 188 7.02 -8.15 8.13
CA THR A 188 6.12 -8.35 6.98
C THR A 188 6.89 -8.72 5.71
N VAL A 189 7.94 -7.98 5.41
CA VAL A 189 8.76 -8.18 4.21
C VAL A 189 9.66 -9.42 4.32
N ILE A 190 10.19 -9.70 5.51
CA ILE A 190 10.95 -10.93 5.77
C ILE A 190 10.07 -12.18 5.60
N GLU A 191 8.81 -12.15 6.04
CA GLU A 191 7.88 -13.25 5.84
C GLU A 191 7.58 -13.49 4.36
N GLY A 192 7.37 -12.42 3.58
CA GLY A 192 7.26 -12.51 2.13
C GLY A 192 8.52 -13.12 1.48
N THR A 193 9.70 -12.64 1.88
CA THR A 193 10.99 -13.16 1.41
C THR A 193 11.19 -14.64 1.78
N ARG A 194 10.85 -15.01 3.02
CA ARG A 194 10.90 -16.40 3.51
C ARG A 194 10.02 -17.28 2.64
N TRP A 195 8.77 -16.86 2.41
CA TRP A 195 7.81 -17.60 1.60
C TRP A 195 8.29 -17.76 0.14
N LEU A 196 8.93 -16.74 -0.46
CA LEU A 196 9.55 -16.83 -1.78
C LEU A 196 10.72 -17.84 -1.82
N ARG A 197 11.50 -17.93 -0.75
CA ARG A 197 12.64 -18.84 -0.65
C ARG A 197 12.25 -20.28 -0.31
N THR A 198 11.08 -20.48 0.27
CA THR A 198 10.57 -21.80 0.66
C THR A 198 9.42 -22.26 -0.22
N ASN A 199 8.24 -21.68 -0.03
CA ASN A 199 6.97 -22.14 -0.60
C ASN A 199 6.96 -21.94 -2.11
N ALA A 200 7.36 -20.77 -2.60
CA ALA A 200 7.42 -20.50 -4.03
C ALA A 200 8.43 -21.41 -4.75
N GLN A 201 9.59 -21.70 -4.14
CA GLN A 201 10.56 -22.64 -4.74
C GLN A 201 10.00 -24.05 -4.88
N ARG A 202 9.26 -24.52 -3.88
CA ARG A 202 8.55 -25.80 -3.95
C ARG A 202 7.48 -25.78 -5.05
N LEU A 203 6.64 -24.74 -5.09
CA LEU A 203 5.58 -24.58 -6.09
C LEU A 203 6.13 -24.51 -7.53
N ASN A 204 7.27 -23.84 -7.72
CA ASN A 204 7.98 -23.81 -9.01
C ASN A 204 8.38 -25.21 -9.48
N ARG A 205 8.88 -26.08 -8.58
CA ARG A 205 9.22 -27.48 -8.90
C ARG A 205 7.99 -28.32 -9.22
N GLU A 206 6.86 -28.00 -8.61
CA GLU A 206 5.56 -28.65 -8.87
C GLU A 206 4.87 -28.09 -10.12
N GLY A 207 5.42 -27.05 -10.76
CA GLY A 207 4.79 -26.39 -11.90
C GLY A 207 3.46 -25.71 -11.57
N LYS A 208 3.30 -25.22 -10.33
CA LYS A 208 2.10 -24.53 -9.87
C LYS A 208 2.34 -23.01 -9.81
N PRO A 209 1.43 -22.19 -10.37
CA PRO A 209 1.54 -20.74 -10.26
C PRO A 209 1.26 -20.27 -8.84
N TRP A 210 1.81 -19.10 -8.52
CA TRP A 210 1.64 -18.53 -7.20
C TRP A 210 1.57 -17.00 -7.20
N PHE A 211 0.86 -16.48 -6.21
CA PHE A 211 0.59 -15.05 -6.02
C PHE A 211 0.93 -14.65 -4.59
N LEU A 212 1.90 -13.75 -4.45
CA LEU A 212 2.32 -13.18 -3.18
C LEU A 212 1.90 -11.71 -3.13
N LEU A 213 1.28 -11.29 -2.04
CA LEU A 213 1.00 -9.88 -1.75
C LEU A 213 1.66 -9.49 -0.43
N THR A 214 2.53 -8.48 -0.47
CA THR A 214 3.19 -7.89 0.70
C THR A 214 2.67 -6.45 0.87
N SER A 215 1.90 -6.20 1.92
CA SER A 215 1.27 -4.91 2.20
C SER A 215 1.89 -4.25 3.43
N MET A 216 2.87 -3.38 3.20
CA MET A 216 3.55 -2.61 4.23
C MET A 216 2.64 -1.49 4.77
N VAL A 217 2.85 -1.15 6.04
CA VAL A 217 2.15 -0.06 6.74
C VAL A 217 2.86 1.27 6.47
N SER A 218 4.18 1.32 6.42
CA SER A 218 4.90 2.55 6.12
C SER A 218 4.61 3.04 4.70
N PRO A 219 4.60 4.37 4.47
CA PRO A 219 4.90 5.45 5.43
C PRO A 219 3.73 5.94 6.32
N HIS A 220 2.69 5.15 6.58
CA HIS A 220 1.51 5.54 7.38
C HIS A 220 1.83 6.13 8.77
N ASP A 221 2.95 5.76 9.41
CA ASP A 221 3.38 6.32 10.68
C ASP A 221 3.51 7.86 10.66
N ILE A 222 3.64 8.47 9.48
CA ILE A 222 3.60 9.93 9.29
C ILE A 222 2.32 10.57 9.83
N MET A 223 1.21 9.81 9.85
CA MET A 223 -0.05 10.25 10.44
C MET A 223 0.13 10.68 11.90
N TYR A 224 0.99 10.02 12.66
CA TYR A 224 1.19 10.32 14.08
C TYR A 224 2.43 11.18 14.34
N ALA A 225 3.12 11.64 13.29
CA ALA A 225 4.40 12.30 13.44
C ALA A 225 4.32 13.53 14.35
N ASP A 226 5.18 13.52 15.37
CA ASP A 226 5.41 14.67 16.23
C ASP A 226 6.42 15.62 15.59
N GLY A 227 5.92 16.78 15.12
CA GLY A 227 6.72 17.85 14.57
C GLY A 227 7.33 18.80 15.62
N ASN A 228 7.05 18.64 16.91
CA ASN A 228 7.57 19.53 17.96
C ASN A 228 9.10 19.54 18.01
N LEU A 229 9.65 20.72 18.29
CA LEU A 229 11.05 20.84 18.67
C LEU A 229 11.28 20.24 20.08
N PRO A 230 12.49 19.76 20.39
CA PRO A 230 12.80 19.22 21.71
C PRO A 230 12.42 20.18 22.84
N GLY A 231 11.55 19.71 23.76
CA GLY A 231 11.08 20.47 24.92
C GLY A 231 9.87 21.38 24.66
N GLU A 232 9.39 21.47 23.42
CA GLU A 232 8.19 22.25 23.08
C GLU A 232 6.91 21.41 23.06
N LYS A 233 5.76 22.09 23.21
CA LYS A 233 4.41 21.49 23.14
C LYS A 233 3.49 22.39 22.30
N VAL A 234 3.76 22.44 21.01
CA VAL A 234 3.05 23.29 20.04
C VAL A 234 1.99 22.48 19.30
N GLN A 235 2.40 21.37 18.68
CA GLN A 235 1.47 20.39 18.12
C GLN A 235 0.98 19.50 19.27
N VAL A 236 -0.31 19.60 19.60
CA VAL A 236 -0.93 18.86 20.70
C VAL A 236 -2.31 18.37 20.28
N SER A 237 -2.53 17.06 20.37
CA SER A 237 -3.85 16.46 20.15
C SER A 237 -4.88 17.02 21.15
N GLN A 238 -6.08 17.35 20.66
CA GLN A 238 -7.19 17.79 21.51
C GLN A 238 -8.01 16.62 22.08
N VAL A 239 -7.80 15.40 21.56
CA VAL A 239 -8.48 14.18 22.01
C VAL A 239 -7.56 13.19 22.72
N GLY A 240 -6.30 13.57 22.93
CA GLY A 240 -5.29 12.71 23.55
C GLY A 240 -4.77 11.60 22.63
N ALA A 241 -4.87 11.77 21.31
CA ALA A 241 -4.19 10.89 20.36
C ALA A 241 -2.66 10.98 20.57
N GLU A 242 -2.00 9.84 20.45
CA GLU A 242 -0.55 9.74 20.57
C GLU A 242 0.14 10.39 19.37
N LEU A 243 1.15 11.21 19.65
CA LEU A 243 2.10 11.71 18.66
C LEU A 243 3.44 11.01 18.87
N THR A 244 4.04 10.53 17.79
CA THR A 244 5.28 9.77 17.82
C THR A 244 6.42 10.55 17.19
N HIS A 245 7.49 10.70 17.96
CA HIS A 245 8.72 11.26 17.44
C HIS A 245 9.40 10.30 16.46
N PRO A 246 10.13 10.83 15.47
CA PRO A 246 10.95 10.00 14.60
C PRO A 246 11.91 9.11 15.43
N PRO A 247 12.06 7.82 15.09
CA PRO A 247 12.95 6.92 15.79
C PRO A 247 14.38 7.48 15.92
N GLN A 248 15.00 7.28 17.08
CA GLN A 248 16.33 7.83 17.38
C GLN A 248 17.46 6.94 16.82
N ASN A 249 17.51 6.82 15.50
CA ASN A 249 18.56 6.10 14.80
C ASN A 249 18.99 6.82 13.51
N SER A 250 20.11 6.40 12.94
CA SER A 250 20.72 7.05 11.77
C SER A 250 19.85 7.06 10.51
N LEU A 251 18.90 6.11 10.38
CA LEU A 251 17.97 6.09 9.26
C LEU A 251 16.90 7.17 9.41
N TYR A 252 16.34 7.37 10.60
CA TYR A 252 15.23 8.29 10.79
C TYR A 252 15.65 9.72 11.14
N GLN A 253 16.91 9.91 11.58
CA GLN A 253 17.48 11.22 11.88
C GLN A 253 18.17 11.89 10.67
N TYR A 254 18.21 11.26 9.50
CA TYR A 254 18.89 11.86 8.34
C TYR A 254 18.18 13.15 7.88
N PRO A 255 18.86 14.31 7.84
CA PRO A 255 18.24 15.61 7.61
C PRO A 255 18.29 16.01 6.13
N TRP A 256 17.36 15.48 5.35
CA TRP A 256 17.16 15.86 3.96
C TRP A 256 16.94 17.37 3.77
N ARG A 257 17.54 17.91 2.70
CA ARG A 257 17.37 19.31 2.29
C ARG A 257 16.38 19.37 1.13
N PHE A 258 15.16 19.80 1.44
CA PHE A 258 14.06 20.01 0.49
C PHE A 258 13.46 21.41 0.65
N PRO A 259 12.83 21.95 -0.42
CA PRO A 259 11.96 23.11 -0.29
C PRO A 259 10.66 22.71 0.42
N LEU A 260 10.20 23.52 1.38
CA LEU A 260 8.84 23.40 1.88
C LEU A 260 7.85 23.92 0.85
N SER A 261 6.66 23.32 0.79
CA SER A 261 5.60 23.77 -0.12
C SER A 261 5.24 25.24 0.15
N PRO A 262 5.33 26.14 -0.85
CA PRO A 262 4.92 27.54 -0.69
C PRO A 262 3.45 27.68 -0.31
N SER A 263 2.62 26.71 -0.70
CA SER A 263 1.19 26.71 -0.44
C SER A 263 0.83 26.56 1.05
N ARG A 264 1.78 26.15 1.91
CA ARG A 264 1.56 26.02 3.37
C ARG A 264 1.14 27.34 4.03
N LEU A 265 1.61 28.47 3.50
CA LEU A 265 1.33 29.81 4.03
C LEU A 265 0.06 30.42 3.42
N GLN A 266 -0.56 29.77 2.43
CA GLN A 266 -1.77 30.29 1.81
C GLN A 266 -2.97 30.15 2.74
N PRO A 267 -3.83 31.18 2.87
CA PRO A 267 -5.04 31.09 3.67
C PRO A 267 -5.97 29.96 3.18
N VAL A 268 -6.37 29.10 4.11
CA VAL A 268 -7.28 27.98 3.85
C VAL A 268 -8.68 28.48 3.45
N LYS A 269 -9.13 29.60 4.04
CA LYS A 269 -10.43 30.26 3.78
C LYS A 269 -10.42 31.24 2.59
N SER A 270 -9.59 31.00 1.57
CA SER A 270 -9.57 31.85 0.38
C SER A 270 -10.74 31.52 -0.57
N PRO A 271 -11.33 32.49 -1.30
CA PRO A 271 -12.53 32.27 -2.12
C PRO A 271 -12.45 31.15 -3.16
N ASN A 272 -11.25 30.75 -3.57
CA ASN A 272 -11.02 29.72 -4.59
C ASN A 272 -10.69 28.35 -4.00
N ARG A 273 -10.86 28.14 -2.69
CA ARG A 273 -10.61 26.86 -2.03
C ARG A 273 -11.92 26.19 -1.59
N PRO A 274 -12.10 24.87 -1.83
CA PRO A 274 -13.27 24.16 -1.35
C PRO A 274 -13.32 24.10 0.19
N ASP A 275 -14.50 24.31 0.77
CA ASP A 275 -14.71 24.21 2.23
C ASP A 275 -14.32 22.83 2.79
N ALA A 276 -14.39 21.77 1.97
CA ALA A 276 -13.94 20.44 2.35
C ALA A 276 -12.46 20.40 2.79
N GLN A 277 -11.59 21.26 2.23
CA GLN A 277 -10.19 21.36 2.68
C GLN A 277 -10.09 21.94 4.10
N LEU A 278 -10.91 22.94 4.41
CA LEU A 278 -10.97 23.52 5.75
C LEU A 278 -11.45 22.48 6.75
N GLN A 279 -12.57 21.80 6.47
CA GLN A 279 -13.13 20.78 7.34
C GLN A 279 -12.16 19.63 7.59
N TYR A 280 -11.46 19.17 6.54
CA TYR A 280 -10.39 18.19 6.65
C TYR A 280 -9.29 18.67 7.61
N LEU A 281 -8.77 19.88 7.41
CA LEU A 281 -7.71 20.42 8.25
C LEU A 281 -8.17 20.61 9.70
N GLU A 282 -9.37 21.13 9.94
CA GLU A 282 -9.92 21.31 11.29
C GLU A 282 -10.08 19.96 12.01
N GLY A 283 -10.59 18.93 11.33
CA GLY A 283 -10.74 17.59 11.88
C GLY A 283 -9.40 16.96 12.28
N TRP A 284 -8.42 16.99 11.36
CA TRP A 284 -7.08 16.46 11.65
C TRP A 284 -6.32 17.27 12.69
N SER A 285 -6.46 18.60 12.66
CA SER A 285 -5.90 19.50 13.68
C SER A 285 -6.47 19.23 15.07
N TYR A 286 -7.75 18.87 15.17
CA TYR A 286 -8.36 18.46 16.43
C TYR A 286 -7.80 17.12 16.89
N TRP A 287 -7.64 16.17 15.97
CA TRP A 287 -7.21 14.81 16.29
C TRP A 287 -5.72 14.71 16.64
N LEU A 288 -4.82 15.32 15.86
CA LEU A 288 -3.35 15.18 16.00
C LEU A 288 -2.65 16.49 16.40
N GLY A 289 -3.41 17.57 16.59
CA GLY A 289 -2.83 18.89 16.78
C GLY A 289 -2.41 19.55 15.47
N THR A 290 -2.11 20.84 15.56
CA THR A 290 -1.70 21.65 14.41
C THR A 290 -0.21 21.94 14.47
N ILE A 291 0.52 21.68 13.39
CA ILE A 291 1.83 22.31 13.16
C ILE A 291 1.56 23.68 12.52
N PRO A 292 1.83 24.81 13.21
CA PRO A 292 1.54 26.11 12.64
C PRO A 292 2.31 26.32 11.35
N ALA A 293 1.66 26.91 10.36
CA ALA A 293 2.18 26.96 9.00
C ALA A 293 3.57 27.61 8.95
N ASP A 294 3.84 28.63 9.75
CA ASP A 294 5.07 29.42 9.83
C ASP A 294 6.23 28.73 10.58
N ARG A 295 5.96 27.68 11.36
CA ARG A 295 6.96 26.91 12.12
C ARG A 295 7.77 25.98 11.22
N THR A 296 8.65 26.59 10.42
CA THR A 296 9.45 25.95 9.37
C THR A 296 10.22 24.72 9.87
N GLU A 297 10.86 24.79 11.04
CA GLU A 297 11.64 23.67 11.58
C GLU A 297 10.77 22.48 11.98
N MET A 298 9.56 22.71 12.48
CA MET A 298 8.61 21.62 12.78
C MET A 298 8.17 20.89 11.52
N TRP A 299 7.88 21.64 10.45
CA TRP A 299 7.58 21.07 9.13
C TRP A 299 8.77 20.32 8.53
N ARG A 300 10.01 20.75 8.80
CA ARG A 300 11.20 20.00 8.41
C ARG A 300 11.30 18.68 9.16
N ILE A 301 11.02 18.63 10.46
CA ILE A 301 11.00 17.38 11.25
C ILE A 301 9.96 16.42 10.65
N PHE A 302 8.72 16.90 10.52
CA PHE A 302 7.60 16.12 9.99
C PHE A 302 7.92 15.54 8.61
N TYR A 303 8.35 16.37 7.66
CA TYR A 303 8.57 15.91 6.30
C TYR A 303 9.87 15.09 6.13
N ASN A 304 10.90 15.33 6.96
CA ASN A 304 12.06 14.43 7.02
C ASN A 304 11.66 13.04 7.48
N TYR A 305 10.78 12.94 8.48
CA TYR A 305 10.29 11.66 8.95
C TYR A 305 9.59 10.90 7.82
N TYR A 306 8.73 11.58 7.06
CA TYR A 306 8.07 11.00 5.89
C TYR A 306 9.05 10.45 4.85
N LEU A 307 10.05 11.25 4.46
CA LEU A 307 11.08 10.82 3.51
C LEU A 307 11.90 9.65 4.07
N ASN A 308 12.16 9.61 5.37
CA ASN A 308 12.91 8.51 5.98
C ASN A 308 12.09 7.22 6.09
N LEU A 309 10.78 7.31 6.34
CA LEU A 309 9.85 6.16 6.28
C LEU A 309 9.83 5.54 4.87
N ILE A 310 9.70 6.37 3.82
CA ILE A 310 9.71 5.89 2.42
C ILE A 310 11.07 5.28 2.06
N ARG A 311 12.18 5.88 2.52
CA ARG A 311 13.52 5.33 2.32
C ARG A 311 13.68 3.97 3.02
N ASP A 312 13.14 3.81 4.21
CA ASP A 312 13.16 2.52 4.90
C ASP A 312 12.36 1.48 4.13
N ASN A 313 11.16 1.85 3.70
CA ASN A 313 10.31 1.01 2.86
C ASN A 313 11.04 0.54 1.57
N ASP A 314 11.77 1.43 0.91
CA ASP A 314 12.59 1.10 -0.26
C ASP A 314 13.76 0.15 0.04
N ARG A 315 14.41 0.32 1.20
CA ARG A 315 15.43 -0.60 1.67
C ARG A 315 14.85 -2.00 1.92
N MET A 316 13.68 -2.09 2.53
CA MET A 316 13.02 -3.37 2.79
C MET A 316 12.60 -4.05 1.48
N LEU A 317 12.03 -3.30 0.55
CA LEU A 317 11.64 -3.78 -0.78
C LEU A 317 12.78 -4.51 -1.50
N GLN A 318 14.04 -4.08 -1.32
CA GLN A 318 15.20 -4.74 -1.91
C GLN A 318 15.27 -6.24 -1.61
N SER A 319 14.79 -6.68 -0.46
CA SER A 319 14.83 -8.10 -0.07
C SER A 319 13.84 -9.00 -0.85
N LEU A 320 12.82 -8.40 -1.47
CA LEU A 320 11.83 -9.08 -2.30
C LEU A 320 12.23 -9.16 -3.79
N LEU A 321 13.15 -8.29 -4.24
CA LEU A 321 13.60 -8.18 -5.65
C LEU A 321 14.75 -9.14 -5.96
#